data_AF-A0A497JN37-F1
#
_entry.id   AF-A0A497JN37-F1
#
_cell.length_a   1.000
_cell.length_b   1.000
_cell.length_c   1.000
_cell.angle_alpha   90.00
_cell.angle_beta   90.00
_cell.angle_gamma   90.00
#
_symmetry.space_group_name_H-M   'P 1'
#
loop_
_entity.id
_entity.type
_entity.pdbx_description
1 polymer ?
#
loop_
_entity_poly.entity_id
_entity_poly.type
_entity_poly.pdbx_seq_one_letter_code
_entity_poly.pdbx_strand_id
1 'polypeptide(L)'
;METVEGPATEIRSFYSLRELRENVEEAIKCYKSLVADYSEWLGTLLRTMDTKENSEWAKKVAEMQKVLKAKAKVKKPGKKKREKAPQLIEWISFRDIMLCTDERGETEILFEVIEALNDKLNRLEKVKESIEQLEKYGLGRNIVYLTYIHEGVPEKIVFRPKKGVELERFVFETTFSVPKILKK
;
A
#
# COMPACT_ATOMS: atom_id res chain seq x y z
N MET A 1 11.38 -14.02 -10.67
CA MET A 1 10.00 -13.72 -10.25
C MET A 1 9.76 -12.28 -10.66
N GLU A 2 9.04 -12.06 -11.76
CA GLU A 2 8.78 -10.69 -12.26
C GLU A 2 7.72 -10.04 -11.38
N THR A 3 8.13 -9.15 -10.49
CA THR A 3 7.23 -8.25 -9.79
C THR A 3 6.74 -7.22 -10.80
N VAL A 4 5.50 -7.37 -11.27
CA VAL A 4 4.80 -6.33 -12.02
C VAL A 4 4.45 -5.22 -11.02
N GLU A 5 5.41 -4.36 -10.69
CA GLU A 5 5.14 -3.14 -9.92
C GLU A 5 4.49 -2.12 -10.86
N GLY A 6 3.16 -2.02 -10.77
CA GLY A 6 2.43 -0.85 -11.25
C GLY A 6 2.89 0.41 -10.52
N PRO A 7 2.72 1.60 -11.11
CA PRO A 7 3.10 2.85 -10.48
C PRO A 7 2.39 3.04 -9.13
N ALA A 8 3.08 3.69 -8.18
CA ALA A 8 2.58 3.93 -6.83
C ALA A 8 1.25 4.70 -6.78
N THR A 9 0.84 5.37 -7.84
CA THR A 9 -0.49 5.98 -7.95
C THR A 9 -0.98 5.88 -9.38
N GLU A 10 -2.17 5.34 -9.58
CA GLU A 10 -2.77 5.15 -10.90
C GLU A 10 -4.29 5.27 -10.90
N ILE A 11 -4.83 5.42 -12.11
CA ILE A 11 -6.25 5.26 -12.38
C ILE A 11 -6.41 4.08 -13.32
N ARG A 12 -7.21 3.08 -12.91
CA ARG A 12 -7.46 1.85 -13.67
C ARG A 12 -8.95 1.63 -13.84
N SER A 13 -9.35 1.10 -14.99
CA SER A 13 -10.74 0.73 -15.25
C SER A 13 -10.91 -0.78 -15.07
N PHE A 14 -11.98 -1.18 -14.39
CA PHE A 14 -12.42 -2.56 -14.26
C PHE A 14 -13.82 -2.69 -14.85
N TYR A 15 -14.12 -3.82 -15.48
CA TYR A 15 -15.38 -4.07 -16.18
C TYR A 15 -16.36 -4.94 -15.39
N SER A 16 -15.93 -5.38 -14.20
CA SER A 16 -16.76 -6.00 -13.17
C SER A 16 -16.16 -5.76 -11.78
N LEU A 17 -17.00 -5.81 -10.73
CA LEU A 17 -16.50 -5.83 -9.36
C LEU A 17 -15.66 -7.07 -9.05
N ARG A 18 -15.95 -8.19 -9.74
CA ARG A 18 -15.18 -9.44 -9.62
C ARG A 18 -13.73 -9.22 -10.03
N GLU A 19 -13.52 -8.60 -11.18
CA GLU A 19 -12.19 -8.25 -11.70
C GLU A 19 -11.44 -7.31 -10.75
N LEU A 20 -12.14 -6.30 -10.20
CA LEU A 20 -11.56 -5.41 -9.19
C LEU A 20 -11.17 -6.17 -7.92
N ARG A 21 -12.02 -7.09 -7.44
CA ARG A 21 -11.72 -7.93 -6.27
C ARG A 21 -10.52 -8.84 -6.53
N GLU A 22 -10.50 -9.54 -7.66
CA GLU A 22 -9.41 -10.41 -8.09
C GLU A 22 -8.08 -9.63 -8.13
N ASN A 23 -8.10 -8.38 -8.62
CA ASN A 23 -6.91 -7.51 -8.60
C ASN A 23 -6.45 -7.15 -7.17
N VAL A 24 -7.38 -6.88 -6.25
CA VAL A 24 -7.05 -6.65 -4.83
C VAL A 24 -6.49 -7.92 -4.17
N GLU A 25 -7.05 -9.08 -4.47
CA GLU A 25 -6.58 -10.39 -3.98
C GLU A 25 -5.16 -10.71 -4.46
N GLU A 26 -4.86 -10.40 -5.73
CA GLU A 26 -3.52 -10.53 -6.29
C GLU A 26 -2.53 -9.60 -5.58
N ALA A 27 -2.91 -8.32 -5.35
CA ALA A 27 -2.09 -7.39 -4.59
C ALA A 27 -1.83 -7.88 -3.16
N ILE A 28 -2.85 -8.40 -2.46
CA ILE A 28 -2.70 -9.01 -1.12
C ILE A 28 -1.70 -10.16 -1.15
N LYS A 29 -1.79 -11.03 -2.16
CA LYS A 29 -0.86 -12.16 -2.32
C LYS A 29 0.58 -11.68 -2.51
N CYS A 30 0.80 -10.67 -3.37
CA CYS A 30 2.11 -10.07 -3.58
C CYS A 30 2.68 -9.49 -2.29
N TYR A 31 1.90 -8.68 -1.56
CA TYR A 31 2.38 -8.08 -0.32
C TYR A 31 2.63 -9.12 0.80
N LYS A 32 1.81 -10.19 0.89
CA LYS A 32 2.08 -11.29 1.84
C LYS A 32 3.40 -12.00 1.53
N SER A 33 3.71 -12.23 0.25
CA SER A 33 5.01 -12.79 -0.15
C SER A 33 6.15 -11.86 0.27
N LEU A 34 6.02 -10.56 -0.01
CA LEU A 34 7.06 -9.59 0.30
C LEU A 34 7.32 -9.45 1.81
N VAL A 35 6.27 -9.48 2.63
CA VAL A 35 6.39 -9.51 4.10
C VAL A 35 7.14 -10.77 4.56
N ALA A 36 6.83 -11.93 3.97
CA ALA A 36 7.51 -13.17 4.32
C ALA A 36 9.01 -13.11 3.99
N ASP A 37 9.35 -12.63 2.78
CA ASP A 37 10.74 -12.51 2.31
C ASP A 37 11.54 -11.57 3.24
N TYR A 38 10.99 -10.40 3.59
CA TYR A 38 11.66 -9.47 4.50
C TYR A 38 11.73 -9.98 5.94
N SER A 39 10.72 -10.72 6.41
CA SER A 39 10.74 -11.33 7.75
C SER A 39 11.80 -12.43 7.84
N GLU A 40 11.98 -13.22 6.78
CA GLU A 40 13.05 -14.22 6.70
C GLU A 40 14.44 -13.58 6.70
N TRP A 41 14.62 -12.52 5.90
CA TRP A 41 15.85 -11.74 5.89
C TRP A 41 16.14 -11.17 7.28
N LEU A 42 15.17 -10.50 7.91
CA LEU A 42 15.30 -9.97 9.27
C LEU A 42 15.67 -11.06 10.28
N GLY A 43 14.99 -12.20 10.25
CA GLY A 43 15.28 -13.32 11.14
C GLY A 43 16.71 -13.87 10.96
N THR A 44 17.19 -13.92 9.72
CA THR A 44 18.56 -14.33 9.41
C THR A 44 19.57 -13.31 9.91
N LEU A 45 19.31 -12.01 9.68
CA LEU A 45 20.17 -10.93 10.14
C LEU A 45 20.33 -10.97 11.67
N LEU A 46 19.23 -11.07 12.41
CA LEU A 46 19.24 -11.12 13.87
C LEU A 46 20.06 -12.30 14.41
N ARG A 47 19.93 -13.50 13.82
CA ARG A 47 20.71 -14.68 14.23
C ARG A 47 22.20 -14.56 13.91
N THR A 48 22.56 -13.84 12.85
CA THR A 48 23.97 -13.66 12.45
C THR A 48 24.68 -12.54 13.22
N MET A 49 23.95 -11.53 13.69
CA MET A 49 24.51 -10.43 14.49
C MET A 49 25.12 -10.91 15.81
N ASP A 50 24.59 -11.98 16.40
CA ASP A 50 25.12 -12.59 17.63
C ASP A 50 26.52 -13.23 17.46
N THR A 51 27.08 -13.26 16.24
CA THR A 51 28.28 -14.07 15.93
C THR A 51 29.46 -13.31 15.33
N LYS A 52 29.40 -11.98 15.15
CA LYS A 52 30.45 -11.24 14.41
C LYS A 52 31.22 -10.22 15.26
N GLU A 53 32.54 -10.42 15.36
CA GLU A 53 33.52 -9.32 15.53
C GLU A 53 34.12 -8.99 14.16
N ASN A 54 33.91 -7.77 13.64
CA ASN A 54 34.55 -7.32 12.39
C ASN A 54 35.21 -5.94 12.54
N SER A 55 36.48 -5.93 12.96
CA SER A 55 37.20 -4.70 13.35
C SER A 55 37.63 -3.79 12.18
N GLU A 56 37.75 -4.31 10.95
CA GLU A 56 38.17 -3.51 9.78
C GLU A 56 37.03 -2.69 9.18
N TRP A 57 35.84 -3.29 9.15
CA TRP A 57 34.59 -2.63 8.78
C TRP A 57 34.30 -1.42 9.68
N ALA A 58 34.46 -1.59 10.99
CA ALA A 58 34.26 -0.53 11.98
C ALA A 58 35.16 0.69 11.74
N LYS A 59 36.42 0.48 11.32
CA LYS A 59 37.35 1.58 11.00
C LYS A 59 36.91 2.37 9.76
N LYS A 60 36.51 1.69 8.68
CA LYS A 60 36.01 2.33 7.45
C LYS A 60 34.72 3.12 7.72
N VAL A 61 33.80 2.56 8.51
CA VAL A 61 32.57 3.23 8.94
C VAL A 61 32.86 4.52 9.70
N ALA A 62 33.77 4.48 10.67
CA ALA A 62 34.12 5.65 11.47
C ALA A 62 34.72 6.79 10.61
N GLU A 63 35.50 6.46 9.57
CA GLU A 63 36.02 7.43 8.62
C GLU A 63 34.92 8.04 7.76
N MET A 64 34.00 7.21 7.23
CA MET A 64 32.84 7.68 6.46
C MET A 64 31.94 8.62 7.27
N GLN A 65 31.64 8.28 8.53
CA GLN A 65 30.86 9.14 9.42
C GLN A 65 31.49 10.51 9.61
N LYS A 66 32.82 10.59 9.76
CA LYS A 66 33.53 11.88 9.87
C LYS A 66 33.35 12.72 8.62
N VAL A 67 33.50 12.12 7.43
CA VAL A 67 33.34 12.82 6.15
C VAL A 67 31.90 13.30 5.94
N LEU A 68 30.91 12.44 6.22
CA LEU A 68 29.50 12.77 6.06
C LEU A 68 29.07 13.89 7.02
N LYS A 69 29.48 13.82 8.29
CA LYS A 69 29.21 14.89 9.27
C LYS A 69 29.92 16.20 8.95
N ALA A 70 31.11 16.15 8.33
CA ALA A 70 31.84 17.35 7.92
C ALA A 70 31.23 18.03 6.68
N LYS A 71 30.63 17.26 5.77
CA LYS A 71 30.04 17.76 4.51
C LYS A 71 28.54 18.06 4.62
N ALA A 72 27.83 17.45 5.57
CA ALA A 72 26.47 17.83 5.89
C ALA A 72 26.47 19.21 6.55
N LYS A 73 25.88 20.23 5.90
CA LYS A 73 25.59 21.52 6.55
C LYS A 73 24.54 21.29 7.64
N VAL A 74 24.98 20.94 8.85
CA VAL A 74 24.10 20.76 10.01
C VAL A 74 23.48 22.11 10.38
N LYS A 75 22.27 22.40 9.89
CA LYS A 75 21.39 23.38 10.54
C LYS A 75 20.96 22.77 11.87
N LYS A 76 21.61 23.17 12.97
CA LYS A 76 21.21 22.79 14.34
C LYS A 76 19.82 23.36 14.64
N PRO A 77 18.79 22.53 14.93
CA PRO A 77 17.66 23.00 15.71
C PRO A 77 18.07 23.07 17.19
N GLY A 78 17.46 24.00 17.92
CA GLY A 78 17.84 24.40 19.27
C GLY A 78 17.97 23.27 20.29
N LYS A 79 18.93 23.48 21.19
CA LYS A 79 19.35 22.64 22.32
C LYS A 79 18.18 22.46 23.30
N LYS A 80 17.56 21.26 23.35
CA LYS A 80 16.87 20.77 24.56
C LYS A 80 17.47 19.43 24.96
N LYS A 81 18.11 19.45 26.14
CA LYS A 81 18.81 18.34 26.80
C LYS A 81 17.76 17.26 27.13
N ARG A 82 17.71 16.17 26.35
CA ARG A 82 17.04 14.93 26.76
C ARG A 82 18.11 13.92 27.15
N GLU A 83 17.85 13.27 28.27
CA GLU A 83 18.69 12.24 28.87
C GLU A 83 19.00 11.13 27.88
N LYS A 84 20.19 10.55 28.02
CA LYS A 84 20.73 9.49 27.17
C LYS A 84 19.85 8.25 27.28
N ALA A 85 18.92 8.10 26.34
CA ALA A 85 18.34 6.81 26.01
C ALA A 85 19.43 5.91 25.40
N PRO A 86 19.36 4.58 25.59
CA PRO A 86 20.38 3.67 25.12
C PRO A 86 20.39 3.65 23.58
N GLN A 87 21.54 4.01 23.00
CA GLN A 87 21.96 3.72 21.63
C GLN A 87 20.89 3.84 20.53
N LEU A 88 20.41 5.06 20.27
CA LEU A 88 19.68 5.36 19.04
C LEU A 88 20.62 5.22 17.83
N ILE A 89 20.20 4.48 16.81
CA ILE A 89 20.86 4.40 15.51
C ILE A 89 20.96 5.80 14.93
N GLU A 90 22.15 6.22 14.51
CA GLU A 90 22.39 7.57 14.01
C GLU A 90 22.18 7.65 12.50
N TRP A 91 20.98 8.06 12.09
CA TRP A 91 20.68 8.41 10.70
C TRP A 91 21.22 9.80 10.34
N ILE A 92 21.98 9.88 9.25
CA ILE A 92 22.53 11.12 8.70
C ILE A 92 21.72 11.52 7.48
N SER A 93 21.01 12.65 7.57
CA SER A 93 20.33 13.24 6.40
C SER A 93 21.35 13.74 5.37
N PHE A 94 21.21 13.32 4.13
CA PHE A 94 21.94 13.81 2.97
C PHE A 94 20.96 14.22 1.88
N ARG A 95 20.67 15.53 1.80
CA ARG A 95 19.59 16.06 0.94
C ARG A 95 18.26 15.37 1.28
N ASP A 96 17.68 14.65 0.32
CA ASP A 96 16.37 14.00 0.43
C ASP A 96 16.46 12.49 0.78
N ILE A 97 17.66 11.99 1.13
CA ILE A 97 17.86 10.60 1.56
C ILE A 97 18.50 10.53 2.96
N MET A 98 18.31 9.41 3.64
CA MET A 98 18.93 9.11 4.94
C MET A 98 20.01 8.05 4.76
N LEU A 99 21.15 8.27 5.43
CA LEU A 99 22.29 7.36 5.41
C LEU A 99 22.51 6.81 6.81
N CYS A 100 22.74 5.51 6.94
CA CYS A 100 23.18 4.89 8.18
C CYS A 100 24.48 4.12 7.94
N THR A 101 25.34 4.12 8.94
CA THR A 101 26.57 3.32 8.93
C THR A 101 26.65 2.38 10.14
N ASP A 102 25.65 2.41 11.02
CA ASP A 102 25.49 1.43 12.09
C ASP A 102 25.00 0.11 11.48
N GLU A 103 25.57 -1.00 11.92
CA GLU A 103 25.19 -2.34 11.43
C GLU A 103 23.72 -2.67 11.69
N ARG A 104 23.10 -2.04 12.69
CA ARG A 104 21.68 -2.19 13.03
C ARG A 104 20.75 -1.36 12.14
N GLY A 105 21.27 -0.49 11.29
CA GLY A 105 20.45 0.30 10.36
C GLY A 105 19.67 -0.55 9.36
N GLU A 106 20.24 -1.68 8.94
CA GLU A 106 19.56 -2.66 8.09
C GLU A 106 18.35 -3.29 8.80
N THR A 107 18.53 -3.65 10.08
CA THR A 107 17.47 -4.18 10.95
C THR A 107 16.32 -3.17 11.11
N GLU A 108 16.62 -1.89 11.31
CA GLU A 108 15.61 -0.85 11.46
C GLU A 108 14.78 -0.66 10.19
N ILE A 109 15.42 -0.57 9.01
CA ILE A 109 14.71 -0.49 7.72
C ILE A 109 13.80 -1.72 7.51
N LEU A 110 14.28 -2.91 7.87
CA LEU A 110 13.50 -4.15 7.74
C LEU A 110 12.26 -4.13 8.65
N PHE A 111 12.39 -3.66 9.89
CA PHE A 111 11.22 -3.48 10.77
C PHE A 111 10.23 -2.46 10.20
N GLU A 112 10.71 -1.29 9.78
CA GLU A 112 9.86 -0.22 9.22
C GLU A 112 9.09 -0.69 7.98
N VAL A 113 9.77 -1.38 7.05
CA VAL A 113 9.10 -1.85 5.82
C VAL A 113 8.09 -2.96 6.13
N ILE A 114 8.40 -3.88 7.04
CA ILE A 114 7.47 -4.95 7.44
C ILE A 114 6.22 -4.34 8.09
N GLU A 115 6.37 -3.35 8.98
CA GLU A 115 5.24 -2.66 9.60
C GLU A 115 4.38 -1.95 8.54
N ALA A 116 5.00 -1.15 7.66
CA ALA A 116 4.30 -0.45 6.59
C ALA A 116 3.55 -1.40 5.64
N LEU A 117 4.15 -2.55 5.31
CA LEU A 117 3.51 -3.57 4.48
C LEU A 117 2.32 -4.25 5.18
N ASN A 118 2.43 -4.52 6.49
CA ASN A 118 1.33 -5.08 7.27
C ASN A 118 0.16 -4.09 7.38
N ASP A 119 0.43 -2.81 7.58
CA ASP A 119 -0.60 -1.77 7.56
C ASP A 119 -1.29 -1.70 6.21
N LYS A 120 -0.52 -1.80 5.11
CA LYS A 120 -1.08 -1.86 3.76
C LYS A 120 -1.94 -3.10 3.52
N LEU A 121 -1.51 -4.27 4.00
CA LEU A 121 -2.30 -5.51 3.94
C LEU A 121 -3.64 -5.35 4.67
N ASN A 122 -3.63 -4.76 5.87
CA ASN A 122 -4.84 -4.48 6.63
C ASN A 122 -5.81 -3.56 5.87
N ARG A 123 -5.30 -2.55 5.15
CA ARG A 123 -6.11 -1.68 4.29
C ARG A 123 -6.71 -2.45 3.11
N LEU A 124 -5.92 -3.31 2.45
CA LEU A 124 -6.38 -4.10 1.31
C LEU A 124 -7.45 -5.12 1.68
N GLU A 125 -7.32 -5.82 2.82
CA GLU A 125 -8.34 -6.76 3.30
C GLU A 125 -9.68 -6.04 3.54
N LYS A 126 -9.67 -4.85 4.17
CA LYS A 126 -10.89 -4.03 4.36
C LYS A 126 -11.52 -3.58 3.03
N VAL A 127 -10.69 -3.20 2.06
CA VAL A 127 -11.16 -2.82 0.72
C VAL A 127 -11.78 -4.01 0.01
N LYS A 128 -11.14 -5.19 0.08
CA LYS A 128 -11.67 -6.44 -0.46
C LYS A 128 -13.06 -6.75 0.12
N GLU A 129 -13.20 -6.73 1.44
CA GLU A 129 -14.49 -6.94 2.12
C GLU A 129 -15.56 -5.94 1.65
N SER A 130 -15.17 -4.67 1.48
CA SER A 130 -16.07 -3.62 0.99
C SER A 130 -16.53 -3.89 -0.45
N ILE A 131 -15.64 -4.38 -1.32
CA ILE A 131 -15.97 -4.77 -2.70
C ILE A 131 -16.90 -5.99 -2.70
N GLU A 132 -16.65 -7.00 -1.87
CA GLU A 132 -17.51 -8.18 -1.73
C GLU A 132 -18.91 -7.81 -1.25
N GLN A 133 -19.03 -6.83 -0.34
CA GLN A 133 -20.33 -6.29 0.05
C GLN A 133 -20.99 -5.58 -1.14
N LEU A 134 -20.24 -4.74 -1.87
CA LEU A 134 -20.75 -4.03 -3.04
C LEU A 134 -21.24 -4.97 -4.14
N GLU A 135 -20.60 -6.12 -4.32
CA GLU A 135 -21.05 -7.17 -5.25
C GLU A 135 -22.43 -7.71 -4.88
N LYS A 136 -22.70 -7.92 -3.59
CA LYS A 136 -23.98 -8.43 -3.09
C LYS A 136 -25.14 -7.45 -3.34
N TYR A 137 -24.87 -6.14 -3.39
CA TYR A 137 -25.88 -5.13 -3.71
C TYR A 137 -26.32 -5.16 -5.18
N GLY A 138 -25.53 -5.74 -6.09
CA GLY A 138 -25.90 -5.96 -7.48
C GLY A 138 -26.15 -4.67 -8.26
N LEU A 139 -25.09 -4.01 -8.72
CA LEU A 139 -25.18 -2.73 -9.46
C LEU A 139 -25.59 -2.86 -10.95
N GLY A 140 -25.97 -4.05 -11.41
CA GLY A 140 -26.26 -4.33 -12.83
C GLY A 140 -25.01 -4.61 -13.67
N ARG A 141 -25.20 -5.01 -14.94
CA ARG A 141 -24.12 -5.56 -15.80
C ARG A 141 -23.41 -4.53 -16.68
N ASN A 142 -23.90 -3.29 -16.68
CA ASN A 142 -23.51 -2.28 -17.65
C ASN A 142 -22.69 -1.11 -17.08
N ILE A 143 -21.85 -1.42 -16.08
CA ILE A 143 -21.03 -0.44 -15.38
C ILE A 143 -19.54 -0.74 -15.59
N VAL A 144 -18.77 0.32 -15.79
CA VAL A 144 -17.31 0.36 -15.69
C VAL A 144 -16.94 1.04 -14.38
N TYR A 145 -16.00 0.45 -13.67
CA TYR A 145 -15.49 0.91 -12.38
C TYR A 145 -14.15 1.59 -12.61
N LEU A 146 -14.15 2.91 -12.68
CA LEU A 146 -12.92 3.69 -12.78
C LEU A 146 -12.38 3.90 -11.37
N THR A 147 -11.27 3.25 -11.05
CA THR A 147 -10.72 3.16 -9.70
C THR A 147 -9.44 3.98 -9.60
N TYR A 148 -9.38 4.85 -8.60
CA TYR A 148 -8.16 5.51 -8.16
C TYR A 148 -7.44 4.63 -7.15
N ILE A 149 -6.23 4.22 -7.51
CA ILE A 149 -5.36 3.35 -6.71
C ILE A 149 -4.20 4.20 -6.22
N HIS A 150 -4.08 4.33 -4.89
CA HIS A 150 -2.99 5.06 -4.25
C HIS A 150 -2.18 4.10 -3.38
N GLU A 151 -0.88 4.09 -3.63
CA GLU A 151 0.11 3.17 -3.06
C GLU A 151 -0.28 1.69 -3.19
N GLY A 152 -0.92 1.33 -4.30
CA GLY A 152 -1.41 -0.02 -4.57
C GLY A 152 -2.73 -0.36 -3.87
N VAL A 153 -3.39 0.58 -3.20
CA VAL A 153 -4.68 0.39 -2.53
C VAL A 153 -5.77 1.17 -3.26
N PRO A 154 -6.88 0.54 -3.67
CA PRO A 154 -8.06 1.26 -4.18
C PRO A 154 -8.67 2.16 -3.10
N GLU A 155 -8.81 3.45 -3.38
CA GLU A 155 -9.39 4.42 -2.43
C GLU A 155 -10.71 5.00 -2.91
N LYS A 156 -10.90 5.16 -4.23
CA LYS A 156 -12.10 5.79 -4.81
C LYS A 156 -12.52 5.05 -6.07
N ILE A 157 -13.82 4.87 -6.25
CA ILE A 157 -14.41 4.20 -7.41
C ILE A 157 -15.48 5.13 -8.00
N VAL A 158 -15.39 5.39 -9.31
CA VAL A 158 -16.39 6.10 -10.08
C VAL A 158 -17.11 5.11 -11.00
N PHE A 159 -18.44 5.04 -10.88
CA PHE A 159 -19.28 4.22 -11.76
C PHE A 159 -19.56 4.97 -13.06
N ARG A 160 -19.29 4.34 -14.20
CA ARG A 160 -19.60 4.87 -15.54
C ARG A 160 -20.42 3.85 -16.32
N PRO A 161 -21.42 4.26 -17.12
CA PRO A 161 -22.04 3.34 -18.07
C PRO A 161 -21.00 2.84 -19.08
N LYS A 162 -21.09 1.58 -19.52
CA LYS A 162 -20.28 1.12 -20.66
C LYS A 162 -20.68 1.92 -21.91
N LYS A 163 -19.71 2.48 -22.63
CA LYS A 163 -19.96 3.25 -23.86
C LYS A 163 -20.67 2.36 -24.89
N GLY A 164 -21.73 2.89 -25.51
CA GLY A 164 -22.49 2.20 -26.57
C GLY A 164 -23.80 1.54 -26.13
N VAL A 165 -24.16 1.65 -24.86
CA VAL A 165 -25.49 1.21 -24.39
C VAL A 165 -26.32 2.47 -24.14
N GLU A 166 -27.29 2.72 -25.01
CA GLU A 166 -28.42 3.56 -24.64
C GLU A 166 -28.98 2.97 -23.33
N LEU A 167 -28.94 3.76 -22.25
CA LEU A 167 -29.71 3.44 -21.06
C LEU A 167 -31.16 3.43 -21.53
N GLU A 168 -31.72 2.25 -21.81
CA GLU A 168 -33.13 2.07 -22.08
C GLU A 168 -33.86 2.77 -20.93
N ARG A 169 -34.48 3.91 -21.24
CA ARG A 169 -35.38 4.59 -20.33
C ARG A 169 -36.54 3.62 -20.17
N PHE A 170 -36.54 2.84 -19.11
CA PHE A 170 -37.69 2.03 -18.74
C PHE A 170 -38.87 2.98 -18.51
N VAL A 171 -39.78 3.05 -19.49
CA VAL A 171 -41.07 3.71 -19.36
C VAL A 171 -42.03 2.65 -18.83
N PHE A 172 -42.48 2.83 -17.59
CA PHE A 172 -43.51 1.98 -17.00
C PHE A 172 -44.88 2.53 -17.40
N GLU A 173 -45.50 1.96 -18.44
CA GLU A 173 -46.90 2.25 -18.78
C GLU A 173 -47.83 1.27 -18.08
N THR A 174 -48.68 1.80 -17.20
CA THR A 174 -49.80 1.05 -16.60
C THR A 174 -51.09 1.50 -17.27
N THR A 175 -51.74 0.59 -17.98
CA THR A 175 -53.10 0.80 -18.51
C THR A 175 -54.10 0.18 -17.54
N PHE A 176 -54.95 1.04 -16.95
CA PHE A 176 -56.11 0.58 -16.18
C PHE A 176 -57.34 0.52 -17.09
N SER A 177 -58.03 -0.63 -17.12
CA SER A 177 -59.33 -0.78 -17.76
C SER A 177 -60.41 -0.88 -16.68
N VAL A 178 -61.50 -0.13 -16.85
CA VAL A 178 -62.67 -0.18 -15.97
C VAL A 178 -63.68 -1.17 -16.57
N PRO A 179 -64.12 -2.21 -15.84
CA PRO A 179 -65.14 -3.12 -16.34
C PRO A 179 -66.47 -2.38 -16.52
N LYS A 180 -67.06 -2.46 -17.72
CA LYS A 180 -68.43 -1.98 -17.96
C LYS A 180 -69.40 -2.89 -17.23
N ILE A 181 -70.03 -2.37 -16.17
CA ILE A 181 -71.15 -3.04 -15.50
C ILE A 181 -72.37 -2.91 -16.42
N LEU A 182 -72.74 -4.01 -17.07
CA LEU A 182 -74.00 -4.14 -17.80
C LEU A 182 -75.13 -4.23 -16.77
N LYS A 183 -75.93 -3.15 -16.65
CA LYS A 183 -77.20 -3.20 -15.93
C LYS A 183 -78.23 -3.94 -16.79
N LYS A 184 -78.80 -5.00 -16.23
CA LYS A 184 -79.98 -5.70 -16.76
C LYS A 184 -81.23 -5.14 -16.09
#